data_AF-A0A9W4UI78-F1
#
_entry.id   AF-A0A9W4UI78-F1
#
_cell.length_a   1.000
_cell.length_b   1.000
_cell.length_c   1.000
_cell.angle_alpha   90.00
_cell.angle_beta   90.00
_cell.angle_gamma   90.00
#
_symmetry.space_group_name_H-M   'P 1'
#
loop_
_entity.id
_entity.type
_entity.pdbx_description
1 polymer ?
#
loop_
_entity_poly.entity_id
_entity_poly.type
_entity_poly.pdbx_seq_one_letter_code
_entity_poly.pdbx_strand_id
1 'polypeptide(L)'
;MAQSKSRTILPIAFIIALFYAIIFFHSSGRSAGPSFVRNYDLHEQDSIQPTDQVSLSTGNHDFAIATFLTGQAKDDSYFTATRTLAYQVLHAPSTKIRNSSIAFVVLCSESLEEDKRAQLREDGAIVAEVKDITLNSWIKVQVDRWKEQFTKLRVFEMTQYRRVLYIDADTLITKPMDDIFAEPEVASLAPTLFHRKDKIKDDEAELPKEWLFAARSDNAFLGERDHPVPPLQTNVLTAGFFMAAPDQKLFDHFLSVIKHEGRFDSWSMEQSMLNYVFRREGAMPWRELNWRWSATWPSEKDLDMGVHSLHEKFWVTGPQKLTDMWKARRDEMLQFYGES
;
A
#
# COMPACT_ATOMS: atom_id res chain seq x y z
N MET A 1 -55.69 17.58 11.02
CA MET A 1 -54.80 17.13 12.13
C MET A 1 -54.18 15.81 11.70
N ALA A 2 -52.96 15.83 11.16
CA ALA A 2 -52.12 14.65 10.96
C ALA A 2 -50.68 15.13 10.68
N GLN A 3 -49.80 14.93 11.65
CA GLN A 3 -48.37 15.26 11.59
C GLN A 3 -47.63 14.27 10.69
N SER A 4 -46.88 14.78 9.72
CA SER A 4 -45.83 14.03 9.02
C SER A 4 -44.57 14.02 9.88
N LYS A 5 -44.12 12.83 10.31
CA LYS A 5 -42.83 12.65 11.00
C LYS A 5 -41.70 12.68 9.97
N SER A 6 -40.84 13.68 10.09
CA SER A 6 -39.53 13.74 9.42
C SER A 6 -38.68 12.55 9.85
N ARG A 7 -38.22 11.74 8.89
CA ARG A 7 -37.16 10.74 9.10
C ARG A 7 -35.82 11.47 9.03
N THR A 8 -35.15 11.56 10.16
CA THR A 8 -33.77 12.04 10.27
C THR A 8 -32.86 11.10 9.50
N ILE A 9 -32.28 11.58 8.39
CA ILE A 9 -31.20 10.89 7.68
C ILE A 9 -29.94 11.11 8.51
N LEU A 10 -29.52 10.08 9.26
CA LEU A 10 -28.18 10.07 9.83
C LEU A 10 -27.16 10.02 8.67
N PRO A 11 -26.08 10.81 8.70
CA PRO A 11 -25.05 10.74 7.67
C PRO A 11 -24.38 9.36 7.73
N ILE A 12 -24.27 8.70 6.58
CA ILE A 12 -23.67 7.37 6.39
C ILE A 12 -22.27 7.26 7.03
N ALA A 13 -21.56 8.37 7.17
CA ALA A 13 -20.29 8.47 7.90
C ALA A 13 -20.36 8.00 9.37
N PHE A 14 -21.50 8.15 10.05
CA PHE A 14 -21.67 7.75 11.46
C PHE A 14 -21.84 6.23 11.64
N ILE A 15 -22.35 5.53 10.61
CA ILE A 15 -22.50 4.07 10.63
C ILE A 15 -21.14 3.40 10.44
N ILE A 16 -20.28 3.98 9.59
CA ILE A 16 -18.89 3.52 9.37
C ILE A 16 -18.04 3.66 10.64
N ALA A 17 -18.23 4.74 11.41
CA ALA A 17 -17.53 4.98 12.67
C ALA A 17 -17.80 3.91 13.75
N LEU A 18 -19.00 3.32 13.75
CA LEU A 18 -19.38 2.31 14.74
C LEU A 18 -18.78 0.92 14.42
N PHE A 19 -18.65 0.58 13.13
CA PHE A 19 -18.20 -0.74 12.70
C PHE A 19 -16.69 -0.96 12.92
N TYR A 20 -15.84 0.04 12.67
CA TYR A 20 -14.41 -0.06 13.01
C TYR A 20 -14.15 -0.06 14.53
N ALA A 21 -15.01 0.58 15.33
CA ALA A 21 -14.90 0.55 16.79
C ALA A 21 -15.27 -0.82 17.40
N ILE A 22 -16.21 -1.57 16.80
CA ILE A 22 -16.62 -2.90 17.28
C ILE A 22 -15.51 -3.94 17.06
N ILE A 23 -14.73 -3.84 15.98
CA ILE A 23 -13.53 -4.68 15.75
C ILE A 23 -12.48 -4.44 16.85
N PHE A 24 -12.42 -3.22 17.40
CA PHE A 24 -11.39 -2.80 18.36
C PHE A 24 -11.69 -3.23 19.82
N PHE A 25 -12.95 -3.42 20.20
CA PHE A 25 -13.31 -3.77 21.59
C PHE A 25 -13.13 -5.25 21.95
N HIS A 26 -13.02 -6.16 20.96
CA HIS A 26 -12.79 -7.59 21.24
C HIS A 26 -11.32 -7.97 21.41
N SER A 27 -10.37 -7.07 21.13
CA SER A 27 -8.93 -7.40 21.10
C SER A 27 -8.13 -6.90 22.32
N SER A 28 -8.78 -6.38 23.37
CA SER A 28 -8.08 -5.79 24.53
C SER A 28 -8.43 -6.47 25.85
N GLY A 29 -7.98 -7.72 26.00
CA GLY A 29 -7.79 -8.39 27.30
C GLY A 29 -6.36 -8.23 27.80
N ARG A 30 -6.19 -7.52 28.93
CA ARG A 30 -4.91 -7.08 29.53
C ARG A 30 -4.11 -8.21 30.21
N SER A 31 -2.78 -8.05 30.21
CA SER A 31 -1.95 -8.21 31.42
C SER A 31 -0.66 -7.38 31.31
N ALA A 32 -0.32 -6.67 32.38
CA ALA A 32 0.84 -5.78 32.50
C ALA A 32 1.89 -6.42 33.44
N GLY A 33 3.17 -6.32 33.07
CA GLY A 33 4.33 -6.66 33.89
C GLY A 33 5.40 -5.56 33.78
N PRO A 34 6.23 -5.33 34.81
CA PRO A 34 6.93 -4.07 35.01
C PRO A 34 8.21 -3.92 34.17
N SER A 35 8.42 -2.68 33.73
CA SER A 35 9.56 -2.15 32.99
C SER A 35 10.83 -2.04 33.85
N PHE A 36 11.95 -2.54 33.34
CA PHE A 36 13.29 -2.33 33.91
C PHE A 36 14.11 -1.43 32.98
N VAL A 37 14.54 -0.27 33.49
CA VAL A 37 15.38 0.70 32.78
C VAL A 37 16.84 0.36 33.04
N ARG A 38 17.66 0.22 31.99
CA ARG A 38 19.12 0.15 32.11
C ARG A 38 19.76 1.20 31.21
N ASN A 39 20.37 2.19 31.85
CA ASN A 39 21.21 3.20 31.20
C ASN A 39 22.49 2.54 30.69
N TYR A 40 22.86 2.84 29.45
CA TYR A 40 24.23 2.64 28.96
C TYR A 40 24.76 3.97 28.44
N ASP A 41 25.91 4.36 28.98
CA ASP A 41 26.73 5.50 28.56
C ASP A 41 27.24 5.29 27.13
N LEU A 42 27.08 6.33 26.30
CA LEU A 42 27.59 6.40 24.93
C LEU A 42 29.01 6.98 24.95
N HIS A 43 29.99 6.20 24.51
CA HIS A 43 31.27 6.73 24.05
C HIS A 43 31.25 6.88 22.53
N GLU A 44 31.69 8.06 22.14
CA GLU A 44 31.78 8.70 20.83
C GLU A 44 32.70 7.91 19.87
N GLN A 45 32.22 7.60 18.65
CA GLN A 45 33.10 7.34 17.52
C GLN A 45 32.44 7.63 16.17
N ASP A 46 33.07 8.59 15.49
CA ASP A 46 33.17 8.86 14.05
C ASP A 46 31.91 9.03 13.18
N SER A 47 31.77 10.29 12.75
CA SER A 47 30.83 10.83 11.79
C SER A 47 30.86 10.14 10.42
N ILE A 48 29.76 9.50 10.04
CA ILE A 48 29.43 9.15 8.66
C ILE A 48 28.24 10.01 8.24
N GLN A 49 28.43 10.83 7.21
CA GLN A 49 27.37 11.63 6.57
C GLN A 49 26.36 10.69 5.89
N PRO A 50 25.04 10.80 6.12
CA PRO A 50 24.06 9.96 5.45
C PRO A 50 23.84 10.44 4.00
N THR A 51 24.03 9.56 3.02
CA THR A 51 23.64 9.81 1.62
C THR A 51 22.12 9.61 1.45
N ASP A 52 21.40 10.67 1.10
CA ASP A 52 19.93 10.69 0.91
C ASP A 52 19.43 9.99 -0.37
N GLN A 53 20.25 9.15 -1.01
CA GLN A 53 19.84 8.45 -2.22
C GLN A 53 19.82 6.94 -2.01
N VAL A 54 18.67 6.35 -2.34
CA VAL A 54 18.46 4.91 -2.43
C VAL A 54 19.43 4.33 -3.46
N SER A 55 20.59 3.86 -3.00
CA SER A 55 21.59 3.21 -3.85
C SER A 55 21.18 1.76 -4.07
N LEU A 56 20.29 1.53 -5.03
CA LEU A 56 19.95 0.19 -5.50
C LEU A 56 20.91 -0.18 -6.63
N SER A 57 21.76 -1.18 -6.42
CA SER A 57 22.51 -1.80 -7.52
C SER A 57 21.53 -2.50 -8.44
N THR A 58 21.12 -1.84 -9.51
CA THR A 58 20.15 -2.41 -10.44
C THR A 58 20.84 -3.46 -11.30
N GLY A 59 20.40 -4.71 -11.18
CA GLY A 59 20.37 -5.59 -12.34
C GLY A 59 19.59 -4.93 -13.47
N ASN A 60 19.64 -5.50 -14.68
CA ASN A 60 19.01 -4.97 -15.89
C ASN A 60 17.46 -5.11 -15.86
N HIS A 61 16.80 -4.57 -14.83
CA HIS A 61 15.36 -4.64 -14.58
C HIS A 61 14.70 -3.31 -14.94
N ASP A 62 13.72 -3.36 -15.86
CA ASP A 62 12.97 -2.18 -16.29
C ASP A 62 11.74 -1.91 -15.40
N PHE A 63 11.32 -2.89 -14.61
CA PHE A 63 10.09 -2.86 -13.82
C PHE A 63 10.32 -3.37 -12.41
N ALA A 64 9.43 -3.02 -11.48
CA ALA A 64 9.40 -3.62 -10.17
C ALA A 64 7.99 -3.91 -9.68
N ILE A 65 7.84 -4.98 -8.91
CA ILE A 65 6.78 -5.17 -7.93
C ILE A 65 7.36 -4.75 -6.58
N ALA A 66 6.70 -3.85 -5.89
CA ALA A 66 7.17 -3.29 -4.63
C ALA A 66 6.17 -3.52 -3.50
N THR A 67 6.68 -3.70 -2.29
CA THR A 67 5.89 -3.67 -1.06
C THR A 67 6.64 -2.90 0.03
N PHE A 68 5.98 -2.56 1.14
CA PHE A 68 6.57 -1.78 2.23
C PHE A 68 6.45 -2.50 3.57
N LEU A 69 7.53 -2.48 4.37
CA LEU A 69 7.57 -3.05 5.70
C LEU A 69 8.23 -2.09 6.72
N THR A 70 7.60 -1.99 7.88
CA THR A 70 8.03 -1.17 9.02
C THR A 70 8.39 -2.03 10.24
N GLY A 71 9.30 -1.54 11.09
CA GLY A 71 9.65 -2.15 12.37
C GLY A 71 8.66 -1.88 13.51
N GLN A 72 7.64 -1.03 13.33
CA GLN A 72 6.71 -0.63 14.41
C GLN A 72 5.57 -1.63 14.71
N ALA A 73 5.54 -2.77 14.01
CA ALA A 73 4.57 -3.83 14.32
C ALA A 73 4.92 -4.48 15.67
N LYS A 74 3.89 -4.79 16.49
CA LYS A 74 4.07 -5.45 17.79
C LYS A 74 4.34 -6.95 17.68
N ASP A 75 4.14 -7.50 16.49
CA ASP A 75 4.27 -8.91 16.15
C ASP A 75 4.82 -9.06 14.73
N ASP A 76 5.19 -10.28 14.37
CA ASP A 76 5.76 -10.61 13.07
C ASP A 76 4.71 -10.96 12.02
N SER A 77 3.43 -10.61 12.21
CA SER A 77 2.39 -10.94 11.23
C SER A 77 2.66 -10.27 9.88
N TYR A 78 3.04 -8.98 9.89
CA TYR A 78 3.38 -8.26 8.67
C TYR A 78 4.72 -8.70 8.08
N PHE A 79 5.69 -9.08 8.91
CA PHE A 79 6.93 -9.68 8.43
C PHE A 79 6.65 -11.00 7.70
N THR A 80 5.86 -11.89 8.33
CA THR A 80 5.40 -13.15 7.73
C THR A 80 4.60 -12.92 6.44
N ALA A 81 3.73 -11.91 6.43
CA ALA A 81 2.94 -11.55 5.25
C ALA A 81 3.85 -11.06 4.10
N THR A 82 4.85 -10.21 4.39
CA THR A 82 5.84 -9.76 3.41
C THR A 82 6.64 -10.93 2.83
N ARG A 83 7.11 -11.86 3.68
CA ARG A 83 7.80 -13.08 3.23
C ARG A 83 6.88 -13.97 2.39
N THR A 84 5.62 -14.10 2.78
CA THR A 84 4.61 -14.86 2.02
C THR A 84 4.34 -14.21 0.67
N LEU A 85 4.27 -12.88 0.58
CA LEU A 85 4.17 -12.15 -0.68
C LEU A 85 5.41 -12.34 -1.55
N ALA A 86 6.61 -12.26 -0.98
CA ALA A 86 7.86 -12.53 -1.68
C ALA A 86 7.86 -13.95 -2.29
N TYR A 87 7.47 -14.96 -1.50
CA TYR A 87 7.36 -16.33 -1.97
C TYR A 87 6.33 -16.50 -3.09
N GLN A 88 5.15 -15.88 -2.97
CA GLN A 88 4.13 -15.89 -4.02
C GLN A 88 4.65 -15.31 -5.34
N VAL A 89 5.43 -14.22 -5.28
CA VAL A 89 5.96 -13.54 -6.46
C VAL A 89 7.18 -14.24 -7.03
N LEU A 90 8.08 -14.78 -6.21
CA LEU A 90 9.38 -15.28 -6.66
C LEU A 90 9.42 -16.79 -6.90
N HIS A 91 8.70 -17.58 -6.10
CA HIS A 91 8.97 -19.02 -5.97
C HIS A 91 7.76 -19.91 -6.22
N ALA A 92 6.57 -19.49 -5.77
CA ALA A 92 5.34 -20.26 -5.85
C ALA A 92 5.00 -20.66 -7.29
N PRO A 93 4.91 -21.97 -7.63
CA PRO A 93 4.75 -22.41 -9.02
C PRO A 93 3.50 -21.85 -9.75
N SER A 94 2.45 -21.54 -9.00
CA SER A 94 1.18 -21.05 -9.53
C SER A 94 1.13 -19.54 -9.75
N THR A 95 2.04 -18.76 -9.15
CA THR A 95 1.95 -17.29 -9.09
C THR A 95 3.26 -16.58 -9.40
N LYS A 96 4.38 -17.31 -9.43
CA LYS A 96 5.69 -16.71 -9.66
C LYS A 96 5.74 -15.92 -10.96
N ILE A 97 6.44 -14.79 -10.92
CA ILE A 97 6.70 -13.99 -12.11
C ILE A 97 7.56 -14.79 -13.10
N ARG A 98 7.31 -14.56 -14.37
CA ARG A 98 7.95 -15.23 -15.52
C ARG A 98 8.88 -14.28 -16.26
N ASN A 99 8.63 -12.98 -16.15
CA ASN A 99 9.39 -11.93 -16.80
C ASN A 99 10.56 -11.48 -15.92
N SER A 100 11.78 -11.84 -16.34
CA SER A 100 13.01 -11.51 -15.62
C SER A 100 13.36 -10.01 -15.59
N SER A 101 12.67 -9.16 -16.36
CA SER A 101 12.83 -7.70 -16.27
C SER A 101 12.10 -7.07 -15.07
N ILE A 102 11.31 -7.86 -14.33
CA ILE A 102 10.58 -7.41 -13.15
C ILE A 102 11.37 -7.79 -11.89
N ALA A 103 11.78 -6.78 -11.12
CA ALA A 103 12.34 -6.96 -9.79
C ALA A 103 11.24 -7.12 -8.73
N PHE A 104 11.52 -7.84 -7.63
CA PHE A 104 10.70 -7.76 -6.41
C PHE A 104 11.46 -6.96 -5.35
N VAL A 105 10.88 -5.84 -4.91
CA VAL A 105 11.51 -4.88 -4.01
C VAL A 105 10.71 -4.74 -2.72
N VAL A 106 11.38 -4.82 -1.57
CA VAL A 106 10.78 -4.47 -0.28
C VAL A 106 11.38 -3.15 0.18
N LEU A 107 10.55 -2.11 0.25
CA LEU A 107 10.90 -0.86 0.90
C LEU A 107 10.84 -1.08 2.41
N CYS A 108 11.94 -0.87 3.11
CA CYS A 108 12.05 -1.07 4.55
C CYS A 108 12.28 0.27 5.25
N SER A 109 11.44 0.60 6.24
CA SER A 109 11.70 1.75 7.13
C SER A 109 13.04 1.55 7.88
N GLU A 110 13.71 2.66 8.21
CA GLU A 110 14.89 2.71 9.09
C GLU A 110 14.64 2.02 10.45
N SER A 111 13.38 1.92 10.88
CA SER A 111 12.99 1.25 12.12
C SER A 111 13.02 -0.29 12.06
N LEU A 112 13.08 -0.89 10.87
CA LEU A 112 13.07 -2.35 10.71
C LEU A 112 14.44 -2.95 11.04
N GLU A 113 14.47 -3.91 11.96
CA GLU A 113 15.68 -4.62 12.39
C GLU A 113 16.45 -5.27 11.22
N GLU A 114 17.79 -5.24 11.29
CA GLU A 114 18.64 -5.77 10.20
C GLU A 114 18.49 -7.27 9.98
N ASP A 115 18.22 -8.07 11.03
CA ASP A 115 17.99 -9.52 10.87
C ASP A 115 16.77 -9.80 9.97
N LYS A 116 15.70 -8.98 10.09
CA LYS A 116 14.52 -9.08 9.22
C LYS A 116 14.84 -8.65 7.79
N ARG A 117 15.66 -7.62 7.62
CA ARG A 117 16.13 -7.17 6.30
C ARG A 117 17.02 -8.23 5.64
N ALA A 118 17.92 -8.85 6.40
CA ALA A 118 18.78 -9.93 5.95
C ALA A 118 17.94 -11.13 5.48
N GLN A 119 16.96 -11.55 6.28
CA GLN A 119 16.04 -12.62 5.90
C GLN A 119 15.29 -12.32 4.59
N LEU A 120 14.82 -11.08 4.38
CA LEU A 120 14.16 -10.71 3.12
C LEU A 120 15.11 -10.80 1.91
N ARG A 121 16.40 -10.48 2.09
CA ARG A 121 17.41 -10.66 1.04
C ARG A 121 17.66 -12.14 0.75
N GLU A 122 17.70 -12.97 1.79
CA GLU A 122 17.82 -14.44 1.66
C GLU A 122 16.61 -15.06 0.96
N ASP A 123 15.41 -14.54 1.21
CA ASP A 123 14.18 -14.91 0.51
C ASP A 123 14.18 -14.49 -0.99
N GLY A 124 15.18 -13.72 -1.41
CA GLY A 124 15.39 -13.28 -2.79
C GLY A 124 14.85 -11.90 -3.13
N ALA A 125 14.36 -11.13 -2.16
CA ALA A 125 13.91 -9.77 -2.39
C ALA A 125 15.09 -8.78 -2.48
N ILE A 126 14.94 -7.76 -3.33
CA ILE A 126 15.79 -6.58 -3.26
C ILE A 126 15.27 -5.72 -2.10
N VAL A 127 16.10 -5.51 -1.08
CA VAL A 127 15.74 -4.66 0.07
C VAL A 127 16.21 -3.24 -0.16
N ALA A 128 15.27 -2.30 -0.20
CA ALA A 128 15.50 -0.86 -0.31
C ALA A 128 15.23 -0.21 1.04
N GLU A 129 16.27 0.17 1.77
CA GLU A 129 16.08 0.97 2.98
C GLU A 129 15.64 2.38 2.61
N VAL A 130 14.62 2.88 3.31
CA VAL A 130 14.04 4.20 3.07
C VAL A 130 13.77 4.94 4.37
N LYS A 131 14.05 6.25 4.36
CA LYS A 131 13.81 7.12 5.51
C LYS A 131 12.32 7.34 5.73
N ASP A 132 11.85 7.51 6.95
CA ASP A 132 10.43 7.83 7.13
C ASP A 132 10.09 9.23 6.60
N ILE A 133 8.87 9.39 6.07
CA ILE A 133 8.38 10.71 5.67
C ILE A 133 7.96 11.46 6.93
N THR A 134 8.61 12.60 7.18
CA THR A 134 8.23 13.49 8.27
C THR A 134 6.86 14.12 8.01
N LEU A 135 5.91 13.88 8.91
CA LEU A 135 4.56 14.43 8.82
C LEU A 135 4.40 15.68 9.67
N ASN A 136 3.61 16.62 9.15
CA ASN A 136 3.26 17.83 9.90
C ASN A 136 2.22 17.52 10.99
N SER A 137 2.22 18.35 12.04
CA SER A 137 1.43 18.15 13.25
C SER A 137 -0.09 18.11 13.03
N TRP A 138 -0.57 18.68 11.92
CA TRP A 138 -1.99 18.67 11.54
C TRP A 138 -2.44 17.31 11.01
N ILE A 139 -1.53 16.47 10.51
CA ILE A 139 -1.85 15.12 10.04
C ILE A 139 -2.13 14.25 11.26
N LYS A 140 -3.41 14.02 11.52
CA LYS A 140 -3.88 13.13 12.58
C LYS A 140 -4.20 11.78 11.96
N VAL A 141 -3.46 10.76 12.37
CA VAL A 141 -3.79 9.35 12.11
C VAL A 141 -4.35 8.73 13.38
N GLN A 142 -5.20 7.72 13.25
CA GLN A 142 -5.85 7.09 14.41
C GLN A 142 -4.86 6.28 15.27
N VAL A 143 -3.79 5.77 14.65
CA VAL A 143 -2.75 4.99 15.31
C VAL A 143 -1.41 5.60 14.92
N ASP A 144 -0.58 6.01 15.88
CA ASP A 144 0.67 6.73 15.58
C ASP A 144 1.60 6.00 14.60
N ARG A 145 1.64 4.67 14.63
CA ARG A 145 2.44 3.86 13.67
C ARG A 145 1.99 4.02 12.22
N TRP A 146 0.74 4.43 11.98
CA TRP A 146 0.21 4.64 10.64
C TRP A 146 0.80 5.85 9.93
N LYS A 147 1.55 6.69 10.64
CA LYS A 147 2.35 7.76 10.02
C LYS A 147 3.33 7.20 8.99
N GLU A 148 3.87 6.01 9.22
CA GLU A 148 4.81 5.36 8.30
C GLU A 148 4.14 4.82 7.04
N GLN A 149 2.80 4.74 6.97
CA GLN A 149 2.14 4.42 5.71
C GLN A 149 2.48 5.46 4.63
N PHE A 150 2.68 6.73 5.00
CA PHE A 150 3.14 7.75 4.06
C PHE A 150 4.51 7.44 3.49
N THR A 151 5.38 6.73 4.21
CA THR A 151 6.70 6.30 3.73
C THR A 151 6.59 5.44 2.47
N LYS A 152 5.46 4.76 2.22
CA LYS A 152 5.23 4.04 0.96
C LYS A 152 5.28 4.92 -0.30
N LEU A 153 5.07 6.23 -0.16
CA LEU A 153 5.15 7.17 -1.28
C LEU A 153 6.57 7.30 -1.84
N ARG A 154 7.57 6.78 -1.13
CA ARG A 154 8.93 6.66 -1.67
C ARG A 154 9.03 5.70 -2.85
N VAL A 155 7.97 4.94 -3.15
CA VAL A 155 7.80 4.27 -4.45
C VAL A 155 8.00 5.24 -5.63
N PHE A 156 7.63 6.52 -5.48
CA PHE A 156 7.81 7.52 -6.53
C PHE A 156 9.27 7.99 -6.69
N GLU A 157 10.16 7.70 -5.75
CA GLU A 157 11.60 7.97 -5.86
C GLU A 157 12.34 6.85 -6.61
N MET A 158 11.69 5.71 -6.87
CA MET A 158 12.28 4.53 -7.53
C MET A 158 12.46 4.72 -9.05
N THR A 159 13.03 5.86 -9.45
CA THR A 159 13.19 6.34 -10.83
C THR A 159 14.09 5.47 -11.71
N GLN A 160 14.83 4.53 -11.12
CA GLN A 160 15.54 3.49 -11.85
C GLN A 160 14.60 2.48 -12.53
N TYR A 161 13.32 2.40 -12.13
CA TYR A 161 12.33 1.56 -12.79
C TYR A 161 11.38 2.41 -13.64
N ARG A 162 11.03 1.90 -14.83
CA ARG A 162 10.06 2.55 -15.71
C ARG A 162 8.65 2.50 -15.14
N ARG A 163 8.31 1.41 -14.45
CA ARG A 163 7.02 1.21 -13.76
C ARG A 163 7.22 0.43 -12.46
N VAL A 164 6.46 0.80 -11.45
CA VAL A 164 6.39 0.07 -10.18
C VAL A 164 4.94 -0.29 -9.89
N LEU A 165 4.66 -1.59 -9.74
CA LEU A 165 3.42 -2.08 -9.16
C LEU A 165 3.60 -2.19 -7.65
N TYR A 166 2.89 -1.39 -6.89
CA TYR A 166 2.85 -1.51 -5.44
C TYR A 166 1.75 -2.48 -5.00
N ILE A 167 2.08 -3.37 -4.07
CA ILE A 167 1.16 -4.34 -3.45
C ILE A 167 1.39 -4.34 -1.94
N ASP A 168 0.33 -4.11 -1.15
CA ASP A 168 0.39 -4.26 0.31
C ASP A 168 0.68 -5.73 0.72
N ALA A 169 1.43 -5.92 1.80
CA ALA A 169 1.91 -7.23 2.25
C ALA A 169 0.77 -8.22 2.62
N ASP A 170 -0.41 -7.72 3.01
CA ASP A 170 -1.64 -8.48 3.29
C ASP A 170 -2.41 -8.87 2.01
N THR A 171 -1.69 -9.33 0.99
CA THR A 171 -2.28 -9.72 -0.30
C THR A 171 -2.05 -11.20 -0.61
N LEU A 172 -3.15 -11.90 -0.94
CA LEU A 172 -3.12 -13.24 -1.53
C LEU A 172 -3.08 -13.12 -3.06
N ILE A 173 -2.01 -13.60 -3.68
CA ILE A 173 -1.85 -13.70 -5.13
C ILE A 173 -2.40 -15.04 -5.59
N THR A 174 -3.24 -15.03 -6.62
CA THR A 174 -3.89 -16.23 -7.18
C THR A 174 -3.34 -16.59 -8.56
N LYS A 175 -2.67 -15.65 -9.23
CA LYS A 175 -2.12 -15.78 -10.59
C LYS A 175 -0.86 -14.92 -10.77
N PRO A 176 0.00 -15.20 -11.77
CA PRO A 176 1.14 -14.35 -12.08
C PRO A 176 0.73 -12.90 -12.37
N MET A 177 1.57 -11.96 -11.95
CA MET A 177 1.33 -10.52 -12.04
C MET A 177 2.00 -9.84 -13.23
N ASP A 178 2.80 -10.55 -14.03
CA ASP A 178 3.63 -9.96 -15.09
C ASP A 178 2.83 -9.18 -16.13
N ASP A 179 1.66 -9.72 -16.51
CA ASP A 179 0.93 -9.23 -17.67
C ASP A 179 0.33 -7.83 -17.44
N ILE A 180 0.23 -7.38 -16.19
CA ILE A 180 -0.26 -6.03 -15.84
C ILE A 180 0.63 -4.92 -16.38
N PHE A 181 1.94 -5.17 -16.56
CA PHE A 181 2.88 -4.18 -17.08
C PHE A 181 2.67 -3.91 -18.58
N ALA A 182 1.93 -4.78 -19.27
CA ALA A 182 1.57 -4.65 -20.69
C ALA A 182 0.15 -4.09 -20.90
N GLU A 183 -0.62 -3.84 -19.83
CA GLU A 183 -1.97 -3.29 -19.95
C GLU A 183 -1.96 -1.92 -20.65
N PRO A 184 -2.94 -1.62 -21.51
CA PRO A 184 -2.99 -0.35 -22.25
C PRO A 184 -2.95 0.88 -21.32
N GLU A 185 -3.62 0.80 -20.16
CA GLU A 185 -3.63 1.87 -19.16
C GLU A 185 -2.29 2.05 -18.43
N VAL A 186 -1.38 1.07 -18.49
CA VAL A 186 -0.06 1.08 -17.85
C VAL A 186 1.06 1.43 -18.85
N ALA A 187 0.91 1.02 -20.11
CA ALA A 187 1.97 1.09 -21.11
C ALA A 187 2.48 2.52 -21.36
N SER A 188 1.57 3.51 -21.38
CA SER A 188 1.86 4.92 -21.72
C SER A 188 1.74 5.88 -20.54
N LEU A 189 2.48 6.98 -20.56
CA LEU A 189 2.27 8.10 -19.65
C LEU A 189 1.08 8.96 -20.13
N ALA A 190 0.48 9.74 -19.23
CA ALA A 190 -0.54 10.74 -19.57
C ALA A 190 0.07 12.14 -19.45
N PRO A 191 -0.30 13.09 -20.33
CA PRO A 191 0.02 14.48 -20.09
C PRO A 191 -0.74 14.99 -18.85
N THR A 192 -0.10 15.87 -18.08
CA THR A 192 -0.79 16.63 -17.03
C THR A 192 -1.74 17.64 -17.67
N LEU A 193 -2.96 17.71 -17.13
CA LEU A 193 -4.03 18.55 -17.68
C LEU A 193 -3.90 19.99 -17.17
N PHE A 194 -2.83 20.69 -17.55
CA PHE A 194 -2.53 22.07 -17.12
C PHE A 194 -3.61 23.10 -17.50
N HIS A 195 -4.53 22.76 -18.40
CA HIS A 195 -5.69 23.61 -18.71
C HIS A 195 -6.70 23.68 -17.54
N ARG A 196 -6.68 22.72 -16.60
CA ARG A 196 -7.52 22.70 -15.38
C ARG A 196 -6.92 23.58 -14.28
N LYS A 197 -6.68 24.86 -14.58
CA LYS A 197 -5.96 25.80 -13.70
C LYS A 197 -6.60 25.95 -12.32
N ASP A 198 -7.92 25.90 -12.24
CA ASP A 198 -8.70 25.98 -10.98
C ASP A 198 -8.48 24.76 -10.06
N LYS A 199 -7.91 23.67 -10.60
CA LYS A 199 -7.59 22.43 -9.88
C LYS A 199 -6.14 22.34 -9.48
N ILE A 200 -5.29 23.26 -9.90
CA ILE A 200 -3.87 23.31 -9.54
C ILE A 200 -3.71 24.42 -8.50
N LYS A 201 -3.01 24.11 -7.41
CA LYS A 201 -2.76 25.07 -6.34
C LYS A 201 -1.39 25.69 -6.54
N ASP A 202 -1.32 27.00 -6.39
CA ASP A 202 -0.10 27.81 -6.54
C ASP A 202 0.84 27.68 -5.33
N ASP A 203 0.31 27.21 -4.19
CA ASP A 203 1.07 26.93 -2.98
C ASP A 203 1.62 25.49 -2.91
N GLU A 204 1.34 24.65 -3.90
CA GLU A 204 1.90 23.29 -4.06
C GLU A 204 3.08 23.29 -5.05
N ALA A 205 3.98 22.32 -4.95
CA ALA A 205 5.10 22.19 -5.89
C ALA A 205 4.62 21.82 -7.30
N GLU A 206 5.46 22.09 -8.30
CA GLU A 206 5.11 21.89 -9.71
C GLU A 206 4.74 20.44 -10.04
N LEU A 207 3.72 20.27 -10.88
CA LEU A 207 3.35 18.97 -11.41
C LEU A 207 4.30 18.54 -12.54
N PRO A 208 4.60 17.23 -12.69
CA PRO A 208 5.34 16.73 -13.83
C PRO A 208 4.56 16.97 -15.14
N LYS A 209 5.24 16.96 -16.28
CA LYS A 209 4.59 17.17 -17.60
C LYS A 209 3.78 15.96 -18.03
N GLU A 210 4.29 14.78 -17.70
CA GLU A 210 3.67 13.50 -17.97
C GLU A 210 3.77 12.65 -16.70
N TRP A 211 2.80 11.77 -16.49
CA TRP A 211 2.70 10.98 -15.26
C TRP A 211 1.98 9.66 -15.55
N LEU A 212 2.09 8.72 -14.63
CA LEU A 212 1.21 7.55 -14.58
C LEU A 212 0.92 7.21 -13.12
N PHE A 213 -0.36 7.13 -12.82
CA PHE A 213 -0.88 6.49 -11.62
C PHE A 213 -2.18 5.78 -12.01
N ALA A 214 -2.17 4.46 -11.88
CA ALA A 214 -3.33 3.62 -12.14
C ALA A 214 -3.61 2.75 -10.92
N ALA A 215 -4.88 2.64 -10.54
CA ALA A 215 -5.28 1.95 -9.32
C ALA A 215 -6.62 1.24 -9.54
N ARG A 216 -7.14 0.64 -8.48
CA ARG A 216 -8.47 0.05 -8.45
C ARG A 216 -9.41 0.88 -7.59
N SER A 217 -10.67 0.95 -7.99
CA SER A 217 -11.75 1.46 -7.14
C SER A 217 -11.85 0.64 -5.86
N ASP A 218 -12.03 1.31 -4.72
CA ASP A 218 -12.14 0.64 -3.42
C ASP A 218 -13.56 0.08 -3.21
N ASN A 219 -13.65 -1.25 -3.05
CA ASN A 219 -14.92 -1.95 -2.86
C ASN A 219 -15.60 -1.63 -1.52
N ALA A 220 -14.91 -0.99 -0.58
CA ALA A 220 -15.53 -0.45 0.64
C ALA A 220 -16.74 0.46 0.34
N PHE A 221 -16.74 1.11 -0.83
CA PHE A 221 -17.82 2.01 -1.26
C PHE A 221 -18.86 1.35 -2.17
N LEU A 222 -18.75 0.04 -2.40
CA LEU A 222 -19.56 -0.73 -3.34
C LEU A 222 -20.26 -1.94 -2.71
N GLY A 223 -20.40 -1.96 -1.39
CA GLY A 223 -21.01 -3.07 -0.65
C GLY A 223 -20.00 -4.04 -0.06
N GLU A 224 -18.72 -3.65 0.03
CA GLU A 224 -17.66 -4.46 0.64
C GLU A 224 -17.63 -5.86 -0.01
N ARG A 225 -17.72 -6.94 0.78
CA ARG A 225 -17.69 -8.32 0.26
C ARG A 225 -18.89 -8.69 -0.62
N ASP A 226 -19.97 -7.91 -0.55
CA ASP A 226 -21.16 -8.09 -1.38
C ASP A 226 -21.15 -7.22 -2.65
N HIS A 227 -19.99 -6.65 -3.02
CA HIS A 227 -19.85 -5.89 -4.26
C HIS A 227 -20.26 -6.68 -5.51
N PRO A 228 -20.74 -6.01 -6.58
CA PRO A 228 -20.97 -6.68 -7.85
C PRO A 228 -19.65 -7.17 -8.46
N VAL A 229 -19.68 -8.27 -9.22
CA VAL A 229 -18.53 -8.77 -9.98
C VAL A 229 -18.94 -8.86 -11.46
N PRO A 230 -18.42 -8.00 -12.36
CA PRO A 230 -17.37 -7.02 -12.13
C PRO A 230 -17.81 -5.84 -11.24
N PRO A 231 -16.93 -5.30 -10.40
CA PRO A 231 -17.22 -4.14 -9.56
C PRO A 231 -17.40 -2.88 -10.39
N LEU A 232 -18.25 -1.98 -9.91
CA LEU A 232 -18.43 -0.66 -10.49
C LEU A 232 -17.19 0.20 -10.24
N GLN A 233 -17.03 1.27 -11.01
CA GLN A 233 -15.97 2.26 -10.75
C GLN A 233 -16.44 3.29 -9.71
N THR A 234 -15.51 3.77 -8.90
CA THR A 234 -15.75 4.86 -7.95
C THR A 234 -14.76 6.01 -8.16
N ASN A 235 -14.95 7.07 -7.38
CA ASN A 235 -13.99 8.17 -7.30
C ASN A 235 -12.89 7.92 -6.26
N VAL A 236 -12.98 6.83 -5.49
CA VAL A 236 -12.05 6.51 -4.39
C VAL A 236 -11.21 5.30 -4.78
N LEU A 237 -9.91 5.51 -4.92
CA LEU A 237 -8.96 4.44 -5.17
C LEU A 237 -8.60 3.67 -3.89
N THR A 238 -8.19 2.41 -4.04
CA THR A 238 -7.43 1.68 -3.02
C THR A 238 -5.94 2.00 -3.12
N ALA A 239 -5.31 2.25 -1.98
CA ALA A 239 -3.89 2.53 -1.93
C ALA A 239 -3.03 1.28 -1.74
N GLY A 240 -3.62 0.10 -1.53
CA GLY A 240 -2.86 -1.15 -1.36
C GLY A 240 -2.51 -1.88 -2.65
N PHE A 241 -3.01 -1.37 -3.79
CA PHE A 241 -2.69 -1.91 -5.10
C PHE A 241 -2.73 -0.80 -6.15
N PHE A 242 -1.56 -0.37 -6.62
CA PHE A 242 -1.47 0.65 -7.66
C PHE A 242 -0.22 0.50 -8.52
N MET A 243 -0.33 0.93 -9.76
CA MET A 243 0.76 1.08 -10.72
C MET A 243 1.18 2.54 -10.79
N ALA A 244 2.48 2.81 -10.69
CA ALA A 244 3.05 4.14 -10.85
C ALA A 244 4.17 4.16 -11.89
N ALA A 245 4.34 5.28 -12.59
CA ALA A 245 5.63 5.67 -13.14
C ALA A 245 6.32 6.55 -12.08
N PRO A 246 7.42 6.09 -11.45
CA PRO A 246 8.17 6.89 -10.50
C PRO A 246 8.67 8.20 -11.13
N ASP A 247 8.56 9.30 -10.41
CA ASP A 247 9.00 10.63 -10.82
C ASP A 247 9.31 11.46 -9.55
N GLN A 248 10.54 11.97 -9.46
CA GLN A 248 10.97 12.79 -8.33
C GLN A 248 10.10 14.04 -8.15
N LYS A 249 9.65 14.69 -9.24
CA LYS A 249 8.78 15.87 -9.15
C LYS A 249 7.44 15.52 -8.53
N LEU A 250 6.92 14.33 -8.81
CA LEU A 250 5.67 13.86 -8.23
C LEU A 250 5.84 13.55 -6.74
N PHE A 251 6.99 12.99 -6.34
CA PHE A 251 7.34 12.83 -4.94
C PHE A 251 7.44 14.18 -4.20
N ASP A 252 8.18 15.14 -4.77
CA ASP A 252 8.32 16.49 -4.23
C ASP A 252 6.96 17.20 -4.10
N HIS A 253 6.05 16.94 -5.06
CA HIS A 253 4.67 17.41 -5.00
C HIS A 253 3.91 16.82 -3.80
N PHE A 254 4.00 15.51 -3.53
CA PHE A 254 3.39 14.93 -2.32
C PHE A 254 3.92 15.60 -1.05
N LEU A 255 5.24 15.80 -0.95
CA LEU A 255 5.85 16.46 0.21
C LEU A 255 5.40 17.92 0.36
N SER A 256 5.13 18.62 -0.75
CA SER A 256 4.54 19.95 -0.71
C SER A 256 3.11 19.89 -0.16
N VAL A 257 2.26 18.98 -0.66
CA VAL A 257 0.86 18.81 -0.24
C VAL A 257 0.76 18.52 1.27
N ILE A 258 1.64 17.70 1.83
CA ILE A 258 1.74 17.39 3.27
C ILE A 258 1.90 18.65 4.15
N LYS A 259 2.41 19.76 3.60
CA LYS A 259 2.64 21.03 4.33
C LYS A 259 1.38 21.86 4.53
N HIS A 260 0.30 21.59 3.80
CA HIS A 260 -0.89 22.42 3.82
C HIS A 260 -2.01 21.77 4.64
N GLU A 261 -2.30 22.36 5.79
CA GLU A 261 -3.38 21.90 6.67
C GLU A 261 -4.73 21.89 5.94
N GLY A 262 -5.47 20.79 6.09
CA GLY A 262 -6.80 20.63 5.50
C GLY A 262 -6.80 20.41 3.98
N ARG A 263 -5.63 20.22 3.35
CA ARG A 263 -5.53 20.02 1.90
C ARG A 263 -6.17 18.71 1.45
N PHE A 264 -6.06 17.69 2.30
CA PHE A 264 -6.75 16.41 2.17
C PHE A 264 -7.23 15.97 3.56
N ASP A 265 -8.25 15.13 3.60
CA ASP A 265 -8.70 14.49 4.84
C ASP A 265 -7.70 13.41 5.24
N SER A 266 -7.02 13.50 6.39
CA SER A 266 -6.00 12.51 6.75
C SER A 266 -6.56 11.17 7.26
N TRP A 267 -7.88 10.98 7.29
CA TRP A 267 -8.52 9.81 7.90
C TRP A 267 -8.04 8.47 7.34
N SER A 268 -7.93 8.34 6.02
CA SER A 268 -7.37 7.14 5.36
C SER A 268 -5.91 7.33 4.94
N MET A 269 -5.15 8.12 5.70
CA MET A 269 -3.68 8.20 5.59
C MET A 269 -3.23 8.58 4.16
N GLU A 270 -2.25 7.89 3.58
CA GLU A 270 -1.78 8.14 2.21
C GLU A 270 -2.85 7.88 1.14
N GLN A 271 -3.83 6.99 1.36
CA GLN A 271 -4.92 6.81 0.41
C GLN A 271 -5.67 8.11 0.17
N SER A 272 -5.89 8.90 1.22
CA SER A 272 -6.55 10.21 1.06
C SER A 272 -5.70 11.21 0.30
N MET A 273 -4.39 11.20 0.50
CA MET A 273 -3.50 12.06 -0.26
C MET A 273 -3.40 11.64 -1.73
N LEU A 274 -3.33 10.34 -2.01
CA LEU A 274 -3.36 9.81 -3.38
C LEU A 274 -4.70 10.14 -4.06
N ASN A 275 -5.81 10.00 -3.34
CA ASN A 275 -7.12 10.44 -3.83
C ASN A 275 -7.16 11.95 -4.09
N TYR A 276 -6.53 12.77 -3.24
CA TYR A 276 -6.41 14.20 -3.50
C TYR A 276 -5.58 14.44 -4.76
N VAL A 277 -4.31 14.05 -4.80
CA VAL A 277 -3.39 14.38 -5.90
C VAL A 277 -3.91 13.85 -7.25
N PHE A 278 -4.47 12.63 -7.26
CA PHE A 278 -4.95 12.01 -8.49
C PHE A 278 -6.47 12.03 -8.68
N ARG A 279 -7.23 12.85 -7.93
CA ARG A 279 -8.70 12.95 -8.05
C ARG A 279 -9.16 13.10 -9.50
N ARG A 280 -10.32 12.51 -9.84
CA ARG A 280 -10.84 12.42 -11.23
C ARG A 280 -11.03 13.77 -11.91
N GLU A 281 -11.40 14.79 -11.14
CA GLU A 281 -11.56 16.17 -11.60
C GLU A 281 -10.24 16.97 -11.58
N GLY A 282 -9.16 16.42 -11.02
CA GLY A 282 -7.85 17.06 -10.86
C GLY A 282 -7.03 17.15 -12.15
N ALA A 283 -5.79 17.62 -12.03
CA ALA A 283 -4.87 17.76 -13.18
C ALA A 283 -4.22 16.43 -13.61
N MET A 284 -4.21 15.43 -12.72
CA MET A 284 -3.63 14.11 -12.96
C MET A 284 -4.61 12.99 -12.57
N PRO A 285 -5.77 12.87 -13.26
CA PRO A 285 -6.83 11.96 -12.81
C PRO A 285 -6.46 10.49 -12.96
N TRP A 286 -6.34 9.74 -11.85
CA TRP A 286 -5.89 8.35 -11.85
C TRP A 286 -6.64 7.47 -12.86
N ARG A 287 -5.95 6.46 -13.40
CA ARG A 287 -6.49 5.52 -14.39
C ARG A 287 -7.02 4.26 -13.72
N GLU A 288 -8.18 3.79 -14.15
CA GLU A 288 -8.71 2.52 -13.64
C GLU A 288 -7.97 1.32 -14.26
N LEU A 289 -7.42 0.46 -13.41
CA LEU A 289 -6.89 -0.84 -13.82
C LEU A 289 -8.03 -1.84 -14.06
N ASN A 290 -7.84 -2.82 -14.94
CA ASN A 290 -8.79 -3.92 -15.11
C ASN A 290 -9.18 -4.58 -13.76
N TRP A 291 -10.46 -4.89 -13.59
CA TRP A 291 -10.99 -5.43 -12.32
C TRP A 291 -10.50 -6.80 -11.94
N ARG A 292 -9.96 -7.55 -12.89
CA ARG A 292 -9.32 -8.82 -12.62
C ARG A 292 -7.96 -8.67 -11.93
N TRP A 293 -7.38 -7.47 -11.82
CA TRP A 293 -6.08 -7.32 -11.17
C TRP A 293 -6.16 -7.37 -9.65
N SER A 294 -7.07 -6.60 -9.05
CA SER A 294 -7.16 -6.54 -7.59
C SER A 294 -8.56 -6.23 -7.08
N ALA A 295 -8.91 -6.85 -5.95
CA ALA A 295 -10.11 -6.60 -5.17
C ALA A 295 -9.76 -6.36 -3.69
N THR A 296 -10.23 -5.24 -3.14
CA THR A 296 -10.39 -5.06 -1.69
C THR A 296 -11.69 -5.73 -1.25
N TRP A 297 -11.81 -6.09 0.03
CA TRP A 297 -12.97 -6.83 0.55
C TRP A 297 -13.29 -8.08 -0.29
N PRO A 298 -12.31 -8.95 -0.56
CA PRO A 298 -12.46 -10.04 -1.50
C PRO A 298 -13.50 -11.07 -1.04
N SER A 299 -14.25 -11.57 -2.01
CA SER A 299 -15.21 -12.66 -1.87
C SER A 299 -14.73 -13.91 -2.62
N GLU A 300 -15.37 -15.05 -2.37
CA GLU A 300 -15.11 -16.26 -3.17
C GLU A 300 -15.49 -16.08 -4.65
N LYS A 301 -16.42 -15.16 -4.96
CA LYS A 301 -16.78 -14.82 -6.35
C LYS A 301 -15.62 -14.17 -7.08
N ASP A 302 -14.85 -13.30 -6.41
CA ASP A 302 -13.68 -12.67 -7.01
C ASP A 302 -12.62 -13.71 -7.39
N LEU A 303 -12.39 -14.68 -6.49
CA LEU A 303 -11.52 -15.82 -6.76
C LEU A 303 -12.02 -16.65 -7.95
N ASP A 304 -13.29 -17.07 -7.92
CA ASP A 304 -13.87 -17.93 -8.96
C ASP A 304 -13.90 -17.24 -10.34
N MET A 305 -14.07 -15.91 -10.34
CA MET A 305 -14.01 -15.08 -11.53
C MET A 305 -12.58 -14.75 -11.98
N GLY A 306 -11.58 -15.14 -11.18
CA GLY A 306 -10.18 -15.15 -11.54
C GLY A 306 -9.47 -13.82 -11.33
N VAL A 307 -9.81 -13.09 -10.26
CA VAL A 307 -9.06 -11.91 -9.78
C VAL A 307 -7.66 -12.34 -9.30
N HIS A 308 -6.61 -11.64 -9.74
CA HIS A 308 -5.20 -12.02 -9.57
C HIS A 308 -4.66 -11.73 -8.17
N SER A 309 -5.15 -10.69 -7.49
CA SER A 309 -4.74 -10.35 -6.13
C SER A 309 -5.95 -10.02 -5.24
N LEU A 310 -6.01 -10.63 -4.07
CA LEU A 310 -7.08 -10.45 -3.09
C LEU A 310 -6.49 -9.78 -1.86
N HIS A 311 -6.89 -8.54 -1.59
CA HIS A 311 -6.31 -7.71 -0.53
C HIS A 311 -7.17 -7.80 0.73
N GLU A 312 -6.66 -8.53 1.73
CA GLU A 312 -7.28 -8.70 3.05
C GLU A 312 -6.27 -9.30 4.03
N LYS A 313 -6.40 -8.97 5.32
CA LYS A 313 -5.62 -9.59 6.40
C LYS A 313 -6.16 -10.99 6.70
N PHE A 314 -5.92 -11.94 5.80
CA PHE A 314 -6.45 -13.30 5.86
C PHE A 314 -6.02 -14.11 7.08
N TRP A 315 -4.99 -13.69 7.83
CA TRP A 315 -4.70 -14.28 9.14
C TRP A 315 -5.63 -13.80 10.26
N VAL A 316 -6.43 -12.75 10.02
CA VAL A 316 -7.39 -12.16 10.96
C VAL A 316 -8.83 -12.39 10.51
N THR A 317 -9.14 -12.15 9.23
CA THR A 317 -10.52 -12.10 8.73
C THR A 317 -10.61 -12.47 7.25
N GLY A 318 -11.82 -12.81 6.79
CA GLY A 318 -12.12 -13.13 5.40
C GLY A 318 -12.94 -14.42 5.26
N PRO A 319 -13.47 -14.70 4.06
CA PRO A 319 -14.13 -15.96 3.77
C PRO A 319 -13.21 -17.15 4.07
N GLN A 320 -13.75 -18.21 4.68
CA GLN A 320 -12.99 -19.36 5.15
C GLN A 320 -12.07 -19.93 4.06
N LYS A 321 -12.59 -20.10 2.84
CA LYS A 321 -11.83 -20.57 1.68
C LYS A 321 -10.57 -19.73 1.40
N LEU A 322 -10.69 -18.40 1.46
CA LEU A 322 -9.57 -17.49 1.17
C LEU A 322 -8.57 -17.44 2.33
N THR A 323 -9.07 -17.46 3.56
CA THR A 323 -8.27 -17.59 4.79
C THR A 323 -7.42 -18.87 4.75
N ASP A 324 -8.02 -20.00 4.36
CA ASP A 324 -7.32 -21.28 4.26
C ASP A 324 -6.30 -21.30 3.13
N MET A 325 -6.61 -20.68 1.99
CA MET A 325 -5.65 -20.51 0.89
C MET A 325 -4.43 -19.68 1.31
N TRP A 326 -4.62 -18.59 2.06
CA TRP A 326 -3.51 -17.78 2.54
C TRP A 326 -2.64 -18.56 3.55
N LYS A 327 -3.25 -19.29 4.49
CA LYS A 327 -2.52 -20.14 5.44
C LYS A 327 -1.73 -21.23 4.72
N ALA A 328 -2.34 -21.91 3.76
CA ALA A 328 -1.66 -22.91 2.94
C ALA A 328 -0.47 -22.30 2.20
N ARG A 329 -0.61 -21.09 1.66
CA ARG A 329 0.49 -20.39 0.97
C ARG A 329 1.63 -20.02 1.92
N ARG A 330 1.31 -19.56 3.13
CA ARG A 330 2.31 -19.32 4.18
C ARG A 330 3.02 -20.62 4.56
N ASP A 331 2.29 -21.72 4.70
CA ASP A 331 2.88 -23.01 5.07
C ASP A 331 3.78 -23.57 3.96
N GLU A 332 3.40 -23.39 2.68
CA GLU A 332 4.25 -23.69 1.53
C GLU A 332 5.56 -22.87 1.55
N MET A 333 5.49 -21.58 1.92
CA MET A 333 6.66 -20.72 2.10
C MET A 333 7.57 -21.26 3.21
N LEU A 334 7.02 -21.57 4.40
CA LEU A 334 7.80 -22.11 5.51
C LEU A 334 8.48 -23.43 5.12
N GLN A 335 7.77 -24.31 4.43
CA GLN A 335 8.33 -25.56 3.92
C GLN A 335 9.45 -25.32 2.90
N PHE A 336 9.29 -24.35 2.00
CA PHE A 336 10.29 -24.02 0.98
C PHE A 336 11.62 -23.56 1.59
N TYR A 337 11.57 -22.79 2.67
CA TYR A 337 12.75 -22.32 3.40
C TYR A 337 13.24 -23.27 4.51
N GLY A 338 12.54 -24.39 4.75
CA GLY A 338 12.92 -25.38 5.76
C GLY A 338 12.62 -24.98 7.20
N GLU A 339 11.60 -24.15 7.41
CA GLU A 339 11.16 -23.59 8.70
C GLU A 339 9.93 -24.30 9.31
N SER A 340 9.53 -25.44 8.73
CA SER A 340 8.31 -26.19 9.09
C SER A 340 8.45 -27.10 10.30
#